data_AF-A0A1F4AI91-F1
#
_entry.id   AF-A0A1F4AI91-F1
#
_cell.length_a   1.000
_cell.length_b   1.000
_cell.length_c   1.000
_cell.angle_alpha   90.00
_cell.angle_beta   90.00
_cell.angle_gamma   90.00
#
_symmetry.space_group_name_H-M   'P 1'
#
loop_
_entity.id
_entity.type
_entity.pdbx_description
1 polymer ?
#
loop_
_entity_poly.entity_id
_entity_poly.type
_entity_poly.pdbx_seq_one_letter_code
_entity_poly.pdbx_strand_id
1 'polypeptide(L)'
;MSRPQAGFTLLEVVVAIAVVGAGFAAGLAAMSGSLRLMRSAGEYEQAMLLARAAMTEALAYPDADIVDDGERDVYQGVEYAYRVEFRPVRLTTSAQSAGSVAATPAPLEQIAVDVYWGEGRNYRLVTYRRTTSAASAPRTRGSAPAADSGGAAKDGALVSGDKPAQRDEGPRP
;
A
#
# COMPACT_ATOMS: atom_id res chain seq x y z
N MET A 1 7.30 82.80 19.94
CA MET A 1 6.00 82.08 19.93
C MET A 1 6.19 80.73 20.60
N SER A 2 5.62 80.51 21.78
CA SER A 2 5.66 79.20 22.44
C SER A 2 4.60 78.29 21.82
N ARG A 3 4.97 77.05 21.46
CA ARG A 3 3.97 76.01 21.16
C ARG A 3 3.37 75.50 22.48
N PRO A 4 2.05 75.26 22.57
CA PRO A 4 1.49 74.58 23.72
C PRO A 4 2.07 73.16 23.79
N GLN A 5 2.49 72.73 24.98
CA GLN A 5 2.85 71.33 25.23
C GLN A 5 1.55 70.53 25.37
N ALA A 6 1.29 69.62 24.43
CA ALA A 6 0.20 68.66 24.56
C ALA A 6 0.62 67.58 25.57
N GLY A 7 -0.14 67.43 26.65
CA GLY A 7 -0.02 66.30 27.55
C GLY A 7 -0.74 65.07 26.97
N PHE A 8 -0.24 63.87 27.29
CA PHE A 8 -0.91 62.61 26.94
C PHE A 8 -2.35 62.61 27.45
N THR A 9 -3.29 62.22 26.59
CA THR A 9 -4.70 62.12 27.01
C THR A 9 -5.00 60.76 27.63
N LEU A 10 -5.95 60.69 28.56
CA LEU A 10 -6.40 59.40 29.12
C LEU A 10 -6.97 58.49 28.03
N LEU A 11 -7.65 59.07 27.03
CA LEU A 11 -8.13 58.37 25.84
C LEU A 11 -7.00 57.73 25.03
N GLU A 12 -5.90 58.44 24.83
CA GLU A 12 -4.73 57.96 24.07
C GLU A 12 -4.04 56.78 24.75
N VAL A 13 -3.92 56.80 26.10
CA VAL A 13 -3.43 55.64 26.87
C VAL A 13 -4.37 54.44 26.76
N VAL A 14 -5.69 54.67 26.84
CA VAL A 14 -6.70 53.60 26.68
C VAL A 14 -6.67 53.02 25.26
N VAL A 15 -6.55 53.85 24.23
CA VAL A 15 -6.44 53.42 22.82
C VAL A 15 -5.13 52.65 22.60
N ALA A 16 -4.00 53.10 23.15
CA ALA A 16 -2.73 52.39 23.05
C ALA A 16 -2.82 50.98 23.68
N ILE A 17 -3.41 50.86 24.88
CA ILE A 17 -3.65 49.57 25.54
C ILE A 17 -4.58 48.69 24.72
N ALA A 18 -5.65 49.25 24.15
CA ALA A 18 -6.58 48.51 23.29
C ALA A 18 -5.92 47.98 22.00
N VAL A 19 -5.07 48.79 21.36
CA VAL A 19 -4.31 48.39 20.15
C VAL A 19 -3.29 47.30 20.48
N VAL A 20 -2.56 47.42 21.60
CA VAL A 20 -1.61 46.37 22.06
C VAL A 20 -2.35 45.07 22.39
N GLY A 21 -3.49 45.14 23.09
CA GLY A 21 -4.31 43.97 23.41
C GLY A 21 -4.87 43.29 22.15
N ALA A 22 -5.36 44.06 21.17
CA ALA A 22 -5.83 43.54 19.89
C ALA A 22 -4.70 42.87 19.09
N GLY A 23 -3.50 43.48 19.04
CA GLY A 23 -2.33 42.91 18.38
C GLY A 23 -1.88 41.59 19.02
N PHE A 24 -1.87 41.50 20.35
CA PHE A 24 -1.55 40.28 21.08
C PHE A 24 -2.59 39.17 20.83
N ALA A 25 -3.88 39.51 20.87
CA ALA A 25 -4.97 38.57 20.56
C ALA A 25 -4.88 38.03 19.12
N ALA A 26 -4.57 38.90 18.14
CA ALA A 26 -4.34 38.48 16.75
C ALA A 26 -3.11 37.55 16.61
N GLY A 27 -2.03 37.84 17.34
CA GLY A 27 -0.85 36.97 17.38
C GLY A 27 -1.15 35.57 17.93
N LEU A 28 -1.87 35.49 19.06
CA LEU A 28 -2.31 34.21 19.63
C LEU A 28 -3.27 33.44 18.71
N ALA A 29 -4.17 34.14 18.01
CA ALA A 29 -5.06 33.53 17.02
C ALA A 29 -4.27 32.94 15.84
N ALA A 30 -3.27 33.66 15.33
CA ALA A 30 -2.40 33.19 14.25
C ALA A 30 -1.57 31.96 14.65
N MET A 31 -0.98 31.97 15.85
CA MET A 31 -0.28 30.80 16.41
C MET A 31 -1.22 29.59 16.57
N SER A 32 -2.43 29.82 17.09
CA SER A 32 -3.46 28.78 17.25
C SER A 32 -3.92 28.20 15.91
N GLY A 33 -4.00 29.02 14.86
CA GLY A 33 -4.27 28.57 13.49
C GLY A 33 -3.13 27.72 12.93
N SER A 34 -1.88 28.15 13.12
CA SER A 34 -0.69 27.41 12.68
C SER A 34 -0.62 26.01 13.29
N LEU A 35 -0.84 25.87 14.60
CA LEU A 35 -0.85 24.56 15.27
C LEU A 35 -1.95 23.61 14.74
N ARG A 36 -3.11 24.13 14.36
CA ARG A 36 -4.18 23.35 13.70
C ARG A 36 -3.78 22.90 12.31
N LEU A 37 -3.12 23.77 11.54
CA LEU A 37 -2.62 23.45 10.21
C LEU A 37 -1.51 22.38 10.26
N MET A 38 -0.56 22.50 11.19
CA MET A 38 0.49 21.50 11.42
C MET A 38 -0.09 20.13 11.80
N ARG A 39 -1.10 20.09 12.69
CA ARG A 39 -1.79 18.85 13.03
C ARG A 39 -2.46 18.22 11.80
N SER A 40 -3.22 19.00 11.03
CA SER A 40 -3.86 18.52 9.79
C SER A 40 -2.84 18.00 8.77
N ALA A 41 -1.69 18.68 8.61
CA ALA A 41 -0.62 18.24 7.73
C ALA A 41 -0.04 16.87 8.14
N GLY A 42 0.23 16.65 9.43
CA GLY A 42 0.69 15.36 9.94
C GLY A 42 -0.33 14.22 9.78
N GLU A 43 -1.63 14.53 9.86
CA GLU A 43 -2.70 13.56 9.59
C GLU A 43 -2.75 13.17 8.09
N TYR A 44 -2.52 14.11 7.17
CA TYR A 44 -2.34 13.79 5.73
C TYR A 44 -1.04 13.03 5.45
N GLU A 45 0.05 13.32 6.17
CA GLU A 45 1.32 12.60 6.03
C GLU A 45 1.19 11.13 6.46
N GLN A 46 0.55 10.86 7.60
CA GLN A 46 0.25 9.50 8.05
C GLN A 46 -0.64 8.76 7.04
N ALA A 47 -1.70 9.41 6.53
CA ALA A 47 -2.56 8.80 5.51
C ALA A 47 -1.80 8.46 4.21
N MET A 48 -0.85 9.32 3.79
CA MET A 48 0.01 9.06 2.64
C MET A 48 1.01 7.91 2.90
N LEU A 49 1.56 7.80 4.11
CA LEU A 49 2.45 6.71 4.50
C LEU A 49 1.71 5.36 4.51
N LEU A 50 0.51 5.31 5.11
CA LEU A 50 -0.36 4.12 5.09
C LEU A 50 -0.76 3.73 3.66
N ALA A 51 -1.18 4.69 2.84
CA ALA A 51 -1.50 4.45 1.42
C ALA A 51 -0.31 3.86 0.65
N ARG A 52 0.91 4.33 0.96
CA ARG A 52 2.14 3.84 0.35
C ARG A 52 2.55 2.46 0.85
N ALA A 53 2.30 2.13 2.11
CA ALA A 53 2.54 0.79 2.66
C ALA A 53 1.64 -0.24 1.96
N ALA A 54 0.32 -0.03 2.00
CA ALA A 54 -0.67 -0.89 1.33
C ALA A 54 -0.43 -1.00 -0.18
N MET A 55 -0.07 0.10 -0.86
CA MET A 55 0.30 0.07 -2.29
C MET A 55 1.56 -0.76 -2.55
N THR A 56 2.54 -0.74 -1.64
CA THR A 56 3.77 -1.55 -1.76
C THR A 56 3.47 -3.03 -1.59
N GLU A 57 2.57 -3.37 -0.67
CA GLU A 57 2.14 -4.76 -0.44
C GLU A 57 1.30 -5.32 -1.59
N ALA A 58 0.32 -4.56 -2.09
CA ALA A 58 -0.47 -4.89 -3.28
C ALA A 58 0.37 -5.00 -4.58
N LEU A 59 1.58 -4.43 -4.61
CA LEU A 59 2.57 -4.61 -5.66
C LEU A 59 3.51 -5.81 -5.42
N ALA A 60 3.73 -6.21 -4.16
CA ALA A 60 4.58 -7.34 -3.78
C ALA A 60 3.86 -8.69 -3.93
N TYR A 61 2.56 -8.74 -3.62
CA TYR A 61 1.73 -9.95 -3.69
C TYR A 61 0.63 -9.80 -4.75
N PRO A 62 0.96 -9.91 -6.05
CA PRO A 62 0.04 -9.54 -7.12
C PRO A 62 -1.19 -10.46 -7.27
N ASP A 63 -1.10 -11.69 -6.76
CA ASP A 63 -2.15 -12.72 -6.79
C ASP A 63 -2.95 -12.81 -5.47
N ALA A 64 -2.69 -11.93 -4.50
CA ALA A 64 -3.41 -11.89 -3.23
C ALA A 64 -4.64 -10.96 -3.31
N ASP A 65 -5.77 -11.41 -2.77
CA ASP A 65 -7.05 -10.68 -2.78
C ASP A 65 -7.12 -9.61 -1.68
N ILE A 66 -6.12 -8.72 -1.68
CA ILE A 66 -6.00 -7.59 -0.74
C ILE A 66 -6.97 -6.50 -1.19
N VAL A 67 -8.26 -6.63 -0.87
CA VAL A 67 -9.31 -5.67 -1.26
C VAL A 67 -9.71 -4.76 -0.08
N ASP A 68 -9.96 -5.36 1.08
CA ASP A 68 -10.31 -4.66 2.31
C ASP A 68 -9.72 -5.44 3.49
N ASP A 69 -8.63 -4.93 4.05
CA ASP A 69 -7.89 -5.55 5.16
C ASP A 69 -8.66 -5.43 6.48
N GLY A 70 -9.57 -4.44 6.58
CA GLY A 70 -10.36 -4.15 7.77
C GLY A 70 -9.57 -3.61 8.96
N GLU A 71 -8.23 -3.71 8.95
CA GLU A 71 -7.35 -3.20 10.01
C GLU A 71 -7.43 -1.66 10.12
N ARG A 72 -7.42 -1.20 11.37
CA ARG A 72 -7.66 0.18 11.78
C ARG A 72 -6.50 0.66 12.64
N ASP A 73 -5.54 1.35 12.02
CA ASP A 73 -4.42 1.95 12.74
C ASP A 73 -4.87 3.22 13.48
N VAL A 74 -4.31 3.47 14.67
CA VAL A 74 -4.68 4.60 15.53
C VAL A 74 -3.45 5.45 15.84
N TYR A 75 -3.22 6.46 15.00
CA TYR A 75 -2.09 7.38 15.12
C TYR A 75 -2.53 8.72 15.71
N GLN A 76 -1.86 9.18 16.78
CA GLN A 76 -2.15 10.45 17.49
C GLN A 76 -3.61 10.58 17.99
N GLY A 77 -4.30 9.45 18.21
CA GLY A 77 -5.72 9.41 18.60
C GLY A 77 -6.71 9.54 17.44
N VAL A 78 -6.23 9.44 16.19
CA VAL A 78 -7.05 9.43 14.98
C VAL A 78 -7.02 8.03 14.38
N GLU A 79 -8.19 7.48 14.07
CA GLU A 79 -8.36 6.17 13.41
C GLU A 79 -8.23 6.32 11.88
N TYR A 80 -7.44 5.45 11.27
CA TYR A 80 -7.22 5.33 9.82
C TYR A 80 -7.62 3.93 9.35
N ALA A 81 -8.36 3.86 8.25
CA ALA A 81 -8.68 2.60 7.55
C ALA A 81 -8.35 2.76 6.06
N TYR A 82 -8.10 1.65 5.35
CA TYR A 82 -7.77 1.68 3.94
C TYR A 82 -8.49 0.61 3.12
N ARG A 83 -8.63 0.86 1.82
CA ARG A 83 -9.19 -0.06 0.82
C ARG A 83 -8.30 -0.06 -0.42
N VAL A 84 -8.21 -1.20 -1.09
CA VAL A 84 -7.48 -1.34 -2.35
C VAL A 84 -8.43 -1.79 -3.46
N GLU A 85 -8.29 -1.19 -4.64
CA GLU A 85 -9.11 -1.47 -5.82
C GLU A 85 -8.20 -1.87 -7.00
N PHE A 86 -8.34 -3.10 -7.47
CA PHE A 86 -7.72 -3.58 -8.71
C PHE A 86 -8.70 -3.44 -9.89
N ARG A 87 -8.27 -2.76 -10.96
CA ARG A 87 -9.12 -2.48 -12.12
C ARG A 87 -8.36 -2.70 -13.44
N PRO A 88 -8.76 -3.65 -14.30
CA PRO A 88 -8.10 -3.85 -15.59
C PRO A 88 -8.36 -2.67 -16.54
N VAL A 89 -7.29 -2.18 -17.18
CA VAL A 89 -7.34 -1.05 -18.12
C VAL A 89 -6.81 -1.49 -19.49
N ARG A 90 -7.37 -0.92 -20.55
CA ARG A 90 -6.94 -1.14 -21.94
C ARG A 90 -6.49 0.19 -22.53
N LEU A 91 -5.22 0.27 -22.93
CA LEU A 91 -4.69 1.44 -23.64
C LEU A 91 -4.92 1.25 -25.15
N THR A 92 -5.97 1.86 -25.67
CA THR A 92 -6.13 2.07 -27.12
C THR A 92 -5.10 3.08 -27.58
N THR A 93 -4.08 2.64 -28.31
CA THR A 93 -3.08 3.56 -28.87
C THR A 93 -3.58 4.18 -30.17
N SER A 94 -3.16 5.41 -30.49
CA SER A 94 -3.58 6.09 -31.73
C SER A 94 -3.15 5.35 -33.00
N ALA A 95 -2.04 4.58 -32.96
CA ALA A 95 -1.61 3.70 -34.04
C ALA A 95 -2.60 2.55 -34.31
N GLN A 96 -3.30 2.08 -33.26
CA GLN A 96 -4.34 1.04 -33.34
C GLN A 96 -5.59 1.56 -34.06
N SER A 97 -5.93 2.85 -33.88
CA SER A 97 -7.01 3.54 -34.61
C SER A 97 -6.69 3.79 -36.09
N ALA A 98 -5.42 3.74 -36.49
CA ALA A 98 -4.95 3.99 -37.85
C ALA A 98 -4.85 2.71 -38.73
N GLY A 99 -5.38 1.58 -38.26
CA GLY A 99 -5.35 0.31 -39.00
C GLY A 99 -3.97 -0.37 -39.09
N SER A 100 -2.98 0.10 -38.31
CA SER A 100 -1.64 -0.50 -38.29
C SER A 100 -1.64 -1.85 -37.57
N VAL A 101 -1.04 -2.86 -38.19
CA VAL A 101 -1.12 -4.26 -37.75
C VAL A 101 -0.25 -4.51 -36.50
N ALA A 102 -0.77 -5.37 -35.60
CA ALA A 102 -0.03 -6.01 -34.49
C ALA A 102 0.48 -5.11 -33.34
N ALA A 103 -0.11 -3.94 -33.12
CA ALA A 103 -0.03 -3.28 -31.80
C ALA A 103 -1.01 -3.92 -30.81
N THR A 104 -0.72 -5.11 -30.28
CA THR A 104 -1.53 -5.73 -29.21
C THR A 104 -1.56 -4.80 -27.99
N PRO A 105 -2.74 -4.36 -27.50
CA PRO A 105 -2.80 -3.45 -26.36
C PRO A 105 -2.30 -4.19 -25.12
N ALA A 106 -1.18 -3.73 -24.55
CA ALA A 106 -0.62 -4.30 -23.34
C ALA A 106 -1.67 -4.24 -22.22
N PRO A 107 -2.01 -5.36 -21.56
CA PRO A 107 -2.96 -5.36 -20.47
C PRO A 107 -2.32 -4.64 -19.27
N LEU A 108 -2.83 -3.44 -19.00
CA LEU A 108 -2.52 -2.71 -17.78
C LEU A 108 -3.58 -3.02 -16.73
N GLU A 109 -3.16 -2.91 -15.48
CA GLU A 109 -4.03 -3.00 -14.32
C GLU A 109 -3.76 -1.79 -13.44
N GLN A 110 -4.80 -1.00 -13.21
CA GLN A 110 -4.79 0.07 -12.25
C GLN A 110 -4.90 -0.56 -10.86
N ILE A 111 -4.04 -0.11 -9.94
CA ILE A 111 -4.22 -0.32 -8.50
C ILE A 111 -4.49 1.05 -7.90
N ALA A 112 -5.58 1.19 -7.18
CA ALA A 112 -5.85 2.35 -6.35
C ALA A 112 -5.89 1.94 -4.87
N VAL A 113 -5.39 2.81 -4.00
CA VAL A 113 -5.50 2.68 -2.55
C VAL A 113 -6.19 3.94 -2.04
N ASP A 114 -7.35 3.78 -1.41
CA ASP A 114 -8.08 4.84 -0.74
C ASP A 114 -7.90 4.69 0.78
N VAL A 115 -7.34 5.70 1.44
CA VAL A 115 -7.23 5.79 2.90
C VAL A 115 -8.26 6.78 3.41
N TYR A 116 -8.91 6.46 4.55
CA TYR A 116 -10.00 7.22 5.16
C TYR A 116 -9.70 7.48 6.64
N TRP A 117 -9.94 8.71 7.14
CA TRP A 117 -9.69 9.03 8.55
C TRP A 117 -10.51 10.22 9.10
N GLY A 118 -10.97 10.10 10.34
CA GLY A 118 -11.80 11.11 11.00
C GLY A 118 -13.13 11.37 10.27
N GLU A 119 -13.58 12.62 10.27
CA GLU A 119 -14.89 13.02 9.74
C GLU A 119 -14.90 13.11 8.20
N GLY A 120 -14.92 11.95 7.53
CA GLY A 120 -15.15 11.82 6.09
C GLY A 120 -14.00 12.24 5.17
N ARG A 121 -12.77 12.40 5.69
CA ARG A 121 -11.59 12.76 4.90
C ARG A 121 -10.98 11.52 4.25
N ASN A 122 -10.46 11.67 3.04
CA ASN A 122 -9.79 10.59 2.32
C ASN A 122 -8.57 11.04 1.51
N TYR A 123 -7.72 10.08 1.14
CA TYR A 123 -6.55 10.24 0.29
C TYR A 123 -6.46 9.04 -0.64
N ARG A 124 -6.34 9.27 -1.96
CA ARG A 124 -6.29 8.21 -2.97
C ARG A 124 -4.94 8.20 -3.69
N LEU A 125 -4.21 7.11 -3.56
CA LEU A 125 -2.99 6.83 -4.31
C LEU A 125 -3.31 5.89 -5.48
N VAL A 126 -2.85 6.18 -6.69
CA VAL A 126 -3.12 5.35 -7.89
C VAL A 126 -1.84 5.05 -8.65
N THR A 127 -1.66 3.79 -9.06
CA THR A 127 -0.59 3.36 -9.95
C THR A 127 -1.13 2.44 -11.05
N TYR A 128 -0.27 2.07 -12.00
CA TYR A 128 -0.59 1.10 -13.05
C TYR A 128 0.53 0.08 -13.17
N ARG A 129 0.22 -1.21 -13.00
CA ARG A 129 1.11 -2.32 -13.35
C ARG A 129 0.83 -2.84 -14.75
N ARG A 130 1.85 -3.34 -15.45
CA ARG A 130 1.69 -4.11 -16.70
C ARG A 130 1.61 -5.58 -16.33
N THR A 131 0.52 -6.27 -16.65
CA THR A 131 0.45 -7.71 -16.44
C THR A 131 1.18 -8.41 -17.59
N THR A 132 2.18 -9.23 -17.28
CA THR A 132 2.86 -10.03 -18.31
C THR A 132 2.05 -11.30 -18.55
N SER A 133 1.40 -11.39 -19.71
CA SER A 133 0.53 -12.52 -20.08
C SER A 133 1.34 -13.75 -20.49
N ALA A 134 2.13 -14.28 -19.56
CA ALA A 134 3.07 -15.38 -19.75
C ALA A 134 2.41 -16.77 -19.67
N ALA A 135 1.19 -16.92 -20.21
CA ALA A 135 0.30 -18.05 -19.95
C ALA A 135 -0.32 -18.72 -21.20
N SER A 136 0.42 -18.79 -22.32
CA SER A 136 -0.01 -19.55 -23.52
C SER A 136 1.16 -20.24 -24.25
N ALA A 137 2.06 -20.88 -23.52
CA ALA A 137 2.99 -21.86 -24.10
C ALA A 137 2.32 -23.25 -24.14
N PRO A 138 1.97 -23.81 -25.33
CA PRO A 138 1.39 -25.14 -25.40
C PRO A 138 2.43 -26.19 -24.99
N ARG A 139 2.20 -26.86 -23.85
CA ARG A 139 3.02 -28.00 -23.44
C ARG A 139 2.81 -29.17 -24.40
N THR A 140 3.70 -29.29 -25.38
CA THR A 140 3.76 -30.36 -26.39
C THR A 140 4.07 -31.71 -25.75
N ARG A 141 3.04 -32.34 -25.18
CA ARG A 141 3.06 -33.74 -24.73
C ARG A 141 3.19 -34.66 -25.95
N GLY A 142 4.42 -34.98 -26.36
CA GLY A 142 4.64 -35.91 -27.48
C GLY A 142 6.08 -36.08 -27.92
N SER A 143 6.86 -36.90 -27.19
CA SER A 143 7.91 -37.77 -27.75
C SER A 143 8.41 -38.73 -26.67
N ALA A 144 8.08 -40.02 -26.82
CA ALA A 144 8.76 -41.11 -26.13
C ALA A 144 9.51 -41.94 -27.19
N PRO A 145 10.80 -42.28 -26.98
CA PRO A 145 11.43 -43.37 -27.71
C PRO A 145 10.93 -44.72 -27.16
N ALA A 146 10.84 -45.74 -28.02
CA ALA A 146 10.49 -47.09 -27.60
C ALA A 146 11.68 -47.82 -26.95
N ALA A 147 11.41 -48.96 -26.31
CA ALA A 147 12.43 -49.83 -25.74
C ALA A 147 13.11 -50.70 -26.81
N ASP A 148 14.39 -51.03 -26.57
CA ASP A 148 15.09 -52.21 -27.11
C ASP A 148 15.99 -52.80 -26.00
N SER A 149 16.73 -53.87 -26.28
CA SER A 149 16.75 -55.04 -25.40
C SER A 149 18.12 -55.75 -25.22
N GLY A 150 18.25 -56.49 -24.11
CA GLY A 150 19.42 -57.33 -23.77
C GLY A 150 20.56 -56.59 -23.03
N GLY A 151 21.38 -57.24 -22.19
CA GLY A 151 21.27 -58.62 -21.70
C GLY A 151 22.38 -59.05 -20.71
N ALA A 152 21.97 -59.78 -19.66
CA ALA A 152 22.66 -60.88 -18.96
C ALA A 152 24.10 -60.76 -18.38
N ALA A 153 24.19 -60.59 -17.05
CA ALA A 153 25.03 -61.37 -16.12
C ALA A 153 24.34 -61.33 -14.72
N LYS A 154 24.11 -62.38 -13.90
CA LYS A 154 24.77 -63.67 -13.57
C LYS A 154 25.99 -63.54 -12.63
N ASP A 155 25.71 -63.57 -11.32
CA ASP A 155 26.39 -64.29 -10.21
C ASP A 155 25.76 -63.86 -8.85
N GLY A 156 25.79 -64.60 -7.72
CA GLY A 156 26.38 -65.93 -7.50
C GLY A 156 26.30 -66.53 -6.07
N ALA A 157 25.19 -66.37 -5.31
CA ALA A 157 24.94 -66.95 -3.95
C ALA A 157 25.88 -66.46 -2.81
N LEU A 158 25.71 -66.73 -1.49
CA LEU A 158 24.69 -67.42 -0.64
C LEU A 158 24.10 -66.37 0.38
N VAL A 159 23.60 -66.56 1.63
CA VAL A 159 23.21 -67.66 2.57
C VAL A 159 22.16 -67.06 3.57
N SER A 160 20.98 -67.66 3.80
CA SER A 160 20.53 -68.52 4.94
C SER A 160 20.38 -67.92 6.37
N GLY A 161 19.17 -68.02 6.95
CA GLY A 161 18.80 -67.76 8.36
C GLY A 161 18.45 -66.29 8.72
N ASP A 162 17.54 -65.97 9.65
CA ASP A 162 16.54 -66.77 10.41
C ASP A 162 15.36 -65.88 10.90
N LYS A 163 14.34 -66.40 11.62
CA LYS A 163 13.06 -65.75 12.00
C LYS A 163 12.41 -66.49 13.21
N PRO A 164 11.52 -65.96 14.09
CA PRO A 164 10.84 -64.64 14.18
C PRO A 164 10.76 -64.04 15.64
N ALA A 165 9.77 -63.15 15.88
CA ALA A 165 9.27 -62.64 17.19
C ALA A 165 10.16 -61.59 17.91
N GLN A 166 9.67 -60.74 18.83
CA GLN A 166 8.35 -60.60 19.50
C GLN A 166 8.04 -59.07 19.65
N ARG A 167 6.79 -58.56 19.54
CA ARG A 167 5.84 -58.17 20.63
C ARG A 167 6.50 -57.76 21.98
N ASP A 168 6.02 -56.78 22.73
CA ASP A 168 4.79 -55.96 22.66
C ASP A 168 4.94 -54.66 23.49
N GLU A 169 3.96 -53.73 23.40
CA GLU A 169 3.57 -52.69 24.40
C GLU A 169 4.67 -51.68 24.91
N GLY A 170 4.40 -50.44 25.34
CA GLY A 170 3.16 -49.67 25.55
C GLY A 170 3.46 -48.16 25.69
N PRO A 171 2.50 -47.30 26.09
CA PRO A 171 2.58 -45.84 25.88
C PRO A 171 2.97 -44.98 27.11
N ARG A 172 3.35 -43.71 26.83
CA ARG A 172 3.08 -42.41 27.49
C ARG A 172 2.74 -42.36 29.01
N PRO A 173 3.24 -41.35 29.74
CA PRO A 173 2.78 -39.95 29.56
C PRO A 173 3.58 -39.15 28.53
#